data_AF-A0A0G0ZYV3-F1
#
_entry.id   AF-A0A0G0ZYV3-F1
#
_cell.length_a   1.000
_cell.length_b   1.000
_cell.length_c   1.000
_cell.angle_alpha   90.00
_cell.angle_beta   90.00
_cell.angle_gamma   90.00
#
_symmetry.space_group_name_H-M   'P 1'
#
loop_
_entity.id
_entity.type
_entity.pdbx_description
1 polymer ?
#
loop_
_entity_poly.entity_id
_entity_poly.type
_entity_poly.pdbx_seq_one_letter_code
_entity_poly.pdbx_strand_id
1 'polypeptide(L)'
;MDDIKKFKQYFNRDFWRAFQDKQSFFDIPKNKIDKDSFVEKLYKEIEERTYYPSVPRCYIDRDKGNGVTRIVPVFTLKDYCVYYYCIKKIEDKIAYNRVENTFGGWTLGGLMRKGEDDEMEKRRKNFKRYEDFIAELHGISVSEYSFNPAAWARAYGDLNAKLYASAKARNFKYVAELDIANYYDSIRLDILEMRKYPNGLSYSTF
;
A
#
# COMPACT_ATOMS: atom_id res chain seq x y z
N MET A 1 18.62 23.38 1.05
CA MET A 1 17.48 23.01 0.19
C MET A 1 18.03 22.47 -1.11
N ASP A 2 17.39 21.49 -1.75
CA ASP A 2 17.82 21.08 -3.10
C ASP A 2 17.58 22.23 -4.10
N ASP A 3 18.28 22.27 -5.23
CA ASP A 3 17.97 23.22 -6.31
C ASP A 3 16.61 22.91 -6.95
N ILE A 4 16.08 23.86 -7.73
CA ILE A 4 14.75 23.73 -8.35
C ILE A 4 14.62 22.55 -9.32
N LYS A 5 15.71 22.17 -10.00
CA LYS A 5 15.71 21.06 -10.95
C LYS A 5 15.55 19.75 -10.18
N LYS A 6 16.30 19.57 -9.10
CA LYS A 6 16.21 18.40 -8.22
C LYS A 6 14.89 18.39 -7.44
N PHE A 7 14.39 19.54 -6.99
CA PHE A 7 13.08 19.64 -6.34
C PHE A 7 11.95 19.14 -7.24
N LYS A 8 11.94 19.54 -8.52
CA LYS A 8 10.96 19.07 -9.51
C LYS A 8 10.99 17.56 -9.74
N GLN A 9 12.17 16.92 -9.64
CA GLN A 9 12.31 15.48 -9.92
C GLN A 9 11.49 14.59 -8.97
N TYR A 10 11.22 15.04 -7.74
CA TYR A 10 10.40 14.25 -6.81
C TYR A 10 8.94 14.17 -7.28
N PHE A 11 8.42 15.19 -7.94
CA PHE A 11 7.03 15.29 -8.40
C PHE A 11 6.85 14.67 -9.80
N ASN A 12 7.20 13.40 -9.91
CA ASN A 12 7.15 12.63 -11.15
C ASN A 12 5.71 12.16 -11.52
N ARG A 13 5.59 11.38 -12.60
CA ARG A 13 4.30 10.85 -13.06
C ARG A 13 3.55 10.07 -11.98
N ASP A 14 4.25 9.25 -11.19
CA ASP A 14 3.63 8.40 -10.18
C ASP A 14 3.08 9.21 -9.02
N PHE A 15 3.79 10.26 -8.60
CA PHE A 15 3.30 11.24 -7.63
C PHE A 15 1.97 11.83 -8.10
N TRP A 16 1.93 12.40 -9.32
CA TRP A 16 0.70 13.03 -9.82
C TRP A 16 -0.43 12.02 -10.03
N ARG A 17 -0.12 10.79 -10.46
CA ARG A 17 -1.12 9.72 -10.62
C ARG A 17 -1.77 9.36 -9.29
N ALA A 18 -1.04 9.40 -8.17
CA ALA A 18 -1.58 9.10 -6.85
C ALA A 18 -2.71 10.05 -6.43
N PHE A 19 -2.73 11.26 -6.96
CA PHE A 19 -3.81 12.22 -6.73
C PHE A 19 -4.92 12.15 -7.78
N GLN A 20 -4.72 11.51 -8.94
CA GLN A 20 -5.68 11.49 -10.05
C GLN A 20 -6.86 10.53 -9.87
N ASP A 21 -6.98 9.88 -8.71
CA ASP A 21 -8.08 8.96 -8.46
C ASP A 21 -9.43 9.70 -8.40
N LYS A 22 -10.53 9.03 -8.77
CA LYS A 22 -11.85 9.66 -8.98
C LYS A 22 -12.47 10.29 -7.72
N GLN A 23 -11.84 10.11 -6.56
CA GLN A 23 -12.23 10.68 -5.26
C GLN A 23 -11.30 11.82 -4.81
N SER A 24 -10.46 12.35 -5.70
CA SER A 24 -9.52 13.41 -5.34
C SER A 24 -10.23 14.70 -4.96
N PHE A 25 -9.97 15.17 -3.74
CA PHE A 25 -10.44 16.46 -3.22
C PHE A 25 -9.63 17.65 -3.75
N PHE A 26 -8.70 17.41 -4.69
CA PHE A 26 -7.72 18.38 -5.14
C PHE A 26 -7.98 18.81 -6.58
N ASP A 27 -7.92 20.12 -6.83
CA ASP A 27 -7.77 20.65 -8.19
C ASP A 27 -6.33 20.41 -8.65
N ILE A 28 -6.12 19.28 -9.33
CA ILE A 28 -4.79 18.88 -9.81
C ILE A 28 -4.53 19.56 -11.15
N PRO A 29 -3.36 20.21 -11.32
CA PRO A 29 -2.98 20.78 -12.60
C PRO A 29 -2.99 19.70 -13.71
N LYS A 30 -3.66 19.97 -14.83
CA LYS A 30 -3.97 18.94 -15.84
C LYS A 30 -2.77 18.62 -16.73
N ASN A 31 -2.08 19.66 -17.20
CA ASN A 31 -0.96 19.53 -18.13
C ASN A 31 0.39 19.68 -17.40
N LYS A 32 1.48 19.35 -18.10
CA LYS A 32 2.84 19.44 -17.54
C LYS A 32 3.24 20.87 -17.18
N ILE A 33 2.86 21.84 -18.00
CA ILE A 33 3.23 23.25 -17.83
C ILE A 33 2.66 23.79 -16.51
N ASP A 34 1.38 23.51 -16.24
CA ASP A 34 0.71 23.95 -15.02
C ASP A 34 1.28 23.24 -13.78
N LYS A 35 1.62 21.95 -13.90
CA LYS A 35 2.30 21.19 -12.83
C LYS A 35 3.66 21.79 -12.50
N ASP A 36 4.46 22.07 -13.54
CA ASP A 36 5.79 22.66 -13.37
C ASP A 36 5.67 24.07 -12.75
N SER A 37 4.74 24.90 -13.23
CA SER A 37 4.49 26.24 -12.68
C SER A 37 4.04 26.19 -11.22
N PHE A 38 3.15 25.26 -10.86
CA PHE A 38 2.70 25.04 -9.49
C PHE A 38 3.87 24.69 -8.56
N VAL A 39 4.73 23.76 -8.99
CA VAL A 39 5.90 23.32 -8.20
C VAL A 39 6.95 24.43 -8.11
N GLU A 40 7.17 25.22 -9.15
CA GLU A 40 8.08 26.37 -9.12
C GLU A 40 7.62 27.44 -8.14
N LYS A 41 6.31 27.73 -8.12
CA LYS A 41 5.74 28.68 -7.15
C LYS A 41 5.96 28.18 -5.72
N LEU A 42 5.66 26.91 -5.45
CA LEU A 42 5.90 26.30 -4.14
C LEU A 42 7.38 26.34 -3.75
N TYR A 43 8.28 26.05 -4.69
CA TYR A 43 9.73 26.13 -4.46
C TYR A 43 10.13 27.53 -3.96
N LYS A 44 9.67 28.59 -4.65
CA LYS A 44 9.93 29.98 -4.24
C LYS A 44 9.36 30.29 -2.86
N GLU A 45 8.12 29.87 -2.57
CA GLU A 45 7.53 30.09 -1.24
C GLU A 45 8.37 29.45 -0.11
N ILE A 46 8.94 28.26 -0.34
CA ILE A 46 9.79 27.61 0.65
C ILE A 46 11.16 28.30 0.75
N GLU A 47 11.76 28.66 -0.38
CA GLU A 47 13.06 29.35 -0.45
C GLU A 47 13.01 30.72 0.24
N GLU A 48 11.94 31.48 0.00
CA GLU A 48 11.67 32.79 0.60
C GLU A 48 11.14 32.68 2.04
N ARG A 49 10.94 31.46 2.57
CA ARG A 49 10.38 31.18 3.91
C ARG A 49 8.98 31.77 4.12
N THR A 50 8.22 31.90 3.04
CA THR A 50 6.83 32.39 3.04
C THR A 50 5.82 31.24 2.99
N TYR A 51 6.28 30.00 2.82
CA TYR A 51 5.44 28.80 2.97
C TYR A 51 5.05 28.59 4.44
N TYR A 52 3.75 28.45 4.68
CA TYR A 52 3.19 28.01 5.95
C TYR A 52 2.19 26.86 5.71
N PRO A 53 2.26 25.77 6.51
CA PRO A 53 1.28 24.69 6.43
C PRO A 53 -0.14 25.23 6.65
N SER A 54 -1.08 24.78 5.82
CA SER A 54 -2.47 25.18 5.99
C SER A 54 -3.16 24.44 7.14
N VAL A 55 -4.29 24.99 7.60
CA VAL A 55 -5.25 24.25 8.43
C VAL A 55 -5.96 23.19 7.57
N PRO A 56 -6.42 22.06 8.15
CA PRO A 56 -7.19 21.06 7.41
C PRO A 56 -8.40 21.68 6.70
N ARG A 57 -8.58 21.35 5.42
CA ARG A 57 -9.73 21.80 4.62
C ARG A 57 -10.98 20.99 4.95
N CYS A 58 -10.81 19.70 5.19
CA CYS A 58 -11.86 18.79 5.62
C CYS A 58 -11.26 17.58 6.33
N TYR A 59 -12.11 16.67 6.77
CA TYR A 59 -11.75 15.42 7.40
C TYR A 59 -12.44 14.27 6.67
N ILE A 60 -11.73 13.17 6.47
CA ILE A 60 -12.26 11.92 5.92
C ILE A 60 -12.33 10.91 7.05
N ASP A 61 -13.52 10.40 7.28
CA ASP A 61 -13.74 9.28 8.19
C ASP A 61 -13.52 7.97 7.44
N ARG A 62 -12.54 7.20 7.89
CA ARG A 62 -12.21 5.87 7.36
C ARG A 62 -12.48 4.84 8.43
N ASP A 63 -13.32 3.86 8.11
CA ASP A 63 -13.48 2.69 8.98
C ASP A 63 -12.16 1.92 9.04
N LYS A 64 -11.64 1.71 10.24
CA LYS A 64 -10.43 0.93 10.51
C LYS A 64 -10.77 -0.52 10.90
N GLY A 65 -12.05 -0.89 10.88
CA GLY A 65 -12.58 -2.14 11.41
C GLY A 65 -12.82 -2.06 12.92
N ASN A 66 -13.51 -3.08 13.44
CA ASN A 66 -13.83 -3.24 14.87
C ASN A 66 -14.56 -2.04 15.51
N GLY A 67 -15.37 -1.32 14.73
CA GLY A 67 -16.12 -0.16 15.23
C GLY A 67 -15.25 1.07 15.54
N VAL A 68 -14.00 1.11 15.04
CA VAL A 68 -13.09 2.23 15.22
C VAL A 68 -12.96 3.02 13.92
N THR A 69 -13.41 4.28 13.96
CA THR A 69 -13.23 5.23 12.85
C THR A 69 -11.90 5.97 13.00
N ARG A 70 -11.13 6.05 11.91
CA ARG A 70 -9.97 6.94 11.79
C ARG A 70 -10.39 8.22 11.08
N ILE A 71 -10.28 9.33 11.79
CA ILE A 71 -10.47 10.66 11.23
C ILE A 71 -9.14 11.10 10.59
N VAL A 72 -9.15 11.36 9.28
CA VAL A 72 -7.97 11.76 8.52
C VAL A 72 -8.12 13.21 8.05
N PRO A 73 -7.30 14.16 8.54
CA PRO A 73 -7.32 15.52 8.03
C PRO A 73 -6.82 15.58 6.59
N VAL A 74 -7.51 16.37 5.76
CA VAL A 74 -7.15 16.64 4.38
C VAL A 74 -6.61 18.06 4.26
N PHE A 75 -5.36 18.19 3.88
CA PHE A 75 -4.67 19.47 3.70
C PHE A 75 -4.73 19.95 2.25
N THR A 76 -4.06 21.05 1.91
CA THR A 76 -3.98 21.48 0.50
C THR A 76 -3.02 20.58 -0.30
N LEU A 77 -3.19 20.55 -1.63
CA LEU A 77 -2.23 19.89 -2.53
C LEU A 77 -0.80 20.39 -2.31
N LYS A 78 -0.65 21.68 -1.98
CA LYS A 78 0.62 22.32 -1.65
C LYS A 78 1.28 21.67 -0.43
N ASP A 79 0.51 21.45 0.64
CA ASP A 79 1.02 20.82 1.86
C ASP A 79 1.40 19.35 1.59
N TYR A 80 0.62 18.62 0.78
CA TYR A 80 0.98 17.26 0.38
C TYR A 80 2.27 17.22 -0.44
N CYS A 81 2.52 18.20 -1.31
CA CYS A 81 3.80 18.30 -2.01
C CYS A 81 4.97 18.50 -1.04
N VAL A 82 4.83 19.37 -0.04
CA VAL A 82 5.87 19.61 0.97
C VAL A 82 6.09 18.37 1.84
N TYR A 83 5.01 17.77 2.33
CA TYR A 83 5.07 16.51 3.09
C TYR A 83 5.80 15.44 2.29
N TYR A 84 5.40 15.23 1.04
CA TYR A 84 6.02 14.24 0.16
C TYR A 84 7.51 14.54 -0.08
N TYR A 85 7.89 15.80 -0.31
CA TYR A 85 9.29 16.20 -0.42
C TYR A 85 10.08 15.85 0.84
N CYS A 86 9.58 16.21 2.03
CA CYS A 86 10.21 15.86 3.32
C CYS A 86 10.39 14.35 3.48
N ILE A 87 9.36 13.58 3.16
CA ILE A 87 9.39 12.11 3.20
C ILE A 87 10.47 11.56 2.26
N LYS A 88 10.62 12.11 1.04
CA LYS A 88 11.70 11.71 0.12
C LYS A 88 13.09 12.08 0.62
N LYS A 89 13.25 13.23 1.29
CA LYS A 89 14.53 13.60 1.92
C LYS A 89 14.91 12.67 3.07
N ILE A 90 13.93 12.20 3.83
CA ILE A 90 14.11 11.21 4.89
C ILE A 90 14.43 9.84 4.27
N GLU A 91 13.69 9.44 3.23
CA GLU A 91 13.93 8.19 2.49
C GLU A 91 15.38 8.11 1.99
N ASP A 92 15.89 9.18 1.37
CA ASP A 92 17.28 9.24 0.88
C ASP A 92 18.31 8.96 1.98
N LYS A 93 18.02 9.31 3.24
CA LYS A 93 18.90 9.06 4.38
C LYS A 93 18.76 7.66 4.96
N ILE A 94 17.53 7.16 5.02
CA ILE A 94 17.24 5.85 5.61
C ILE A 94 17.57 4.72 4.64
N ALA A 95 17.40 4.94 3.33
CA ALA A 95 17.63 3.92 2.31
C ALA A 95 19.05 3.35 2.32
N TYR A 96 20.04 4.15 2.70
CA TYR A 96 21.42 3.69 2.86
C TYR A 96 21.58 2.66 3.98
N ASN A 97 20.80 2.78 5.05
CA ASN A 97 20.82 1.89 6.23
C ASN A 97 19.71 0.83 6.17
N ARG A 98 19.10 0.61 5.01
CA ARG A 98 18.03 -0.39 4.85
C ARG A 98 18.58 -1.77 5.18
N VAL A 99 17.86 -2.50 6.04
CA VAL A 99 18.12 -3.91 6.32
C VAL A 99 17.41 -4.76 5.27
N GLU A 100 18.10 -5.79 4.75
CA GLU A 100 17.50 -6.78 3.85
C GLU A 100 16.24 -7.39 4.49
N ASN A 101 15.25 -7.76 3.68
CA ASN A 101 13.93 -8.21 4.14
C ASN A 101 13.03 -7.15 4.80
N THR A 102 13.39 -5.87 4.75
CA THR A 102 12.48 -4.80 5.15
C THR A 102 11.61 -4.40 3.96
N PHE A 103 10.31 -4.67 4.06
CA PHE A 103 9.32 -4.38 3.03
C PHE A 103 8.14 -3.62 3.61
N GLY A 104 7.53 -2.75 2.80
CA GLY A 104 6.32 -2.05 3.17
C GLY A 104 6.61 -0.81 4.02
N GLY A 105 6.05 0.32 3.58
CA GLY A 105 6.31 1.64 4.15
C GLY A 105 6.44 2.73 3.07
N TRP A 106 6.71 2.33 1.82
CA TRP A 106 7.01 3.26 0.74
C TRP A 106 6.31 2.83 -0.56
N THR A 107 5.11 3.37 -0.80
CA THR A 107 4.29 2.98 -1.96
C THR A 107 4.51 3.85 -3.20
N LEU A 108 5.10 5.04 -3.05
CA LEU A 108 5.28 6.01 -4.13
C LEU A 108 6.74 6.03 -4.64
N GLY A 109 7.25 4.86 -5.05
CA GLY A 109 8.59 4.70 -5.62
C GLY A 109 9.73 5.15 -4.69
N GLY A 110 10.93 5.37 -5.24
CA GLY A 110 12.09 5.87 -4.50
C GLY A 110 13.22 4.84 -4.34
N LEU A 111 14.24 5.17 -3.55
CA LEU A 111 15.40 4.30 -3.33
C LEU A 111 15.03 3.04 -2.53
N MET A 112 14.14 3.17 -1.54
CA MET A 112 13.65 2.03 -0.76
C MET A 112 12.88 1.06 -1.65
N ARG A 113 11.91 1.58 -2.43
CA ARG A 113 11.08 0.76 -3.32
C ARG A 113 11.91 0.06 -4.39
N LYS A 114 12.87 0.77 -5.00
CA LYS A 114 13.81 0.16 -5.95
C LYS A 114 14.64 -0.94 -5.29
N GLY A 115 15.11 -0.73 -4.07
CA GLY A 115 15.83 -1.74 -3.31
C GLY A 115 14.99 -2.98 -3.02
N GLU A 116 13.72 -2.80 -2.67
CA GLU A 116 12.75 -3.90 -2.53
C GLU A 116 12.58 -4.64 -3.86
N ASP A 117 12.30 -3.92 -4.96
CA ASP A 117 12.07 -4.51 -6.28
C ASP A 117 13.31 -5.27 -6.80
N ASP A 118 14.51 -4.71 -6.61
CA ASP A 118 15.78 -5.35 -6.98
C ASP A 118 16.04 -6.63 -6.17
N GLU A 119 15.73 -6.63 -4.87
CA GLU A 119 15.82 -7.80 -3.99
C GLU A 119 14.84 -8.90 -4.45
N MET A 120 13.60 -8.51 -4.78
CA MET A 120 12.59 -9.43 -5.30
C MET A 120 12.98 -10.02 -6.66
N GLU A 121 13.50 -9.21 -7.57
CA GLU A 121 13.95 -9.64 -8.90
C GLU A 121 15.15 -10.60 -8.79
N LYS A 122 16.11 -10.33 -7.89
CA LYS A 122 17.23 -11.23 -7.61
C LYS A 122 16.74 -12.59 -7.09
N ARG A 123 15.82 -12.59 -6.13
CA ARG A 123 15.26 -13.83 -5.58
C ARG A 123 14.50 -14.62 -6.63
N ARG A 124 13.67 -13.94 -7.43
CA ARG A 124 12.92 -14.56 -8.54
C ARG A 124 13.84 -15.34 -9.49
N LYS A 125 15.03 -14.83 -9.80
CA LYS A 125 15.99 -15.49 -10.70
C LYS A 125 16.50 -16.85 -10.18
N ASN A 126 16.39 -17.12 -8.88
CA ASN A 126 16.78 -18.41 -8.30
C ASN A 126 15.72 -19.50 -8.55
N PHE A 127 14.55 -19.15 -9.07
CA PHE A 127 13.46 -20.09 -9.34
C PHE A 127 13.18 -20.18 -10.83
N LYS A 128 13.07 -21.41 -11.33
CA LYS A 128 12.66 -21.66 -12.72
C LYS A 128 11.17 -21.44 -12.94
N ARG A 129 10.35 -21.68 -11.90
CA ARG A 129 8.89 -21.54 -11.97
C ARG A 129 8.44 -20.46 -11.01
N TYR A 130 7.44 -19.70 -11.45
CA TYR A 130 6.84 -18.65 -10.63
C TYR A 130 6.12 -19.22 -9.40
N GLU A 131 5.55 -20.42 -9.50
CA GLU A 131 4.87 -21.06 -8.37
C GLU A 131 5.82 -21.38 -7.21
N ASP A 132 7.03 -21.84 -7.51
CA ASP A 132 8.04 -22.22 -6.51
C ASP A 132 8.56 -20.97 -5.77
N PHE A 133 8.75 -19.87 -6.51
CA PHE A 133 9.07 -18.57 -5.94
C PHE A 133 7.97 -18.08 -4.98
N ILE A 134 6.71 -18.16 -5.37
CA ILE A 134 5.59 -17.74 -4.51
C ILE A 134 5.46 -18.61 -3.26
N ALA A 135 5.75 -19.91 -3.36
CA ALA A 135 5.76 -20.82 -2.21
C ALA A 135 6.88 -20.47 -1.22
N GLU A 136 8.05 -20.04 -1.67
CA GLU A 136 9.14 -19.64 -0.75
C GLU A 136 8.86 -18.30 -0.04
N LEU A 137 8.03 -17.44 -0.63
CA LEU A 137 7.67 -16.13 -0.07
C LEU A 137 6.65 -16.21 1.08
N HIS A 138 6.32 -17.40 1.57
CA HIS A 138 5.45 -17.59 2.72
C HIS A 138 5.96 -16.82 3.97
N GLY A 139 5.24 -15.75 4.34
CA GLY A 139 5.56 -14.91 5.49
C GLY A 139 6.31 -13.61 5.16
N ILE A 140 6.70 -13.41 3.90
CA ILE A 140 7.31 -12.17 3.41
C ILE A 140 6.22 -11.31 2.77
N SER A 141 6.07 -10.05 3.20
CA SER A 141 5.13 -9.10 2.60
C SER A 141 5.64 -8.63 1.24
N VAL A 142 5.45 -9.46 0.21
CA VAL A 142 6.06 -9.31 -1.13
C VAL A 142 5.34 -8.37 -2.09
N SER A 143 4.38 -7.60 -1.62
CA SER A 143 3.50 -6.90 -2.52
C SER A 143 3.53 -5.40 -2.33
N GLU A 144 3.47 -4.69 -3.46
CA GLU A 144 3.12 -3.28 -3.61
C GLU A 144 1.77 -2.93 -2.92
N TYR A 145 0.91 -3.94 -2.73
CA TYR A 145 -0.31 -3.98 -1.90
C TYR A 145 -0.52 -5.41 -1.44
N SER A 146 -0.77 -5.67 -0.14
CA SER A 146 -0.87 -6.97 0.59
C SER A 146 -1.74 -8.10 -0.02
N PHE A 147 -2.22 -7.92 -1.25
CA PHE A 147 -3.14 -8.74 -1.99
C PHE A 147 -2.47 -9.26 -3.28
N ASN A 148 -2.40 -10.59 -3.44
CA ASN A 148 -2.00 -11.25 -4.68
C ASN A 148 -3.26 -11.65 -5.47
N PRO A 149 -3.65 -10.90 -6.54
CA PRO A 149 -4.92 -11.11 -7.22
C PRO A 149 -5.03 -12.46 -7.94
N ALA A 150 -3.90 -12.98 -8.44
CA ALA A 150 -3.88 -14.23 -9.19
C ALA A 150 -4.00 -15.46 -8.29
N ALA A 151 -3.31 -15.45 -7.14
CA ALA A 151 -3.48 -16.47 -6.11
C ALA A 151 -4.91 -16.44 -5.54
N TRP A 152 -5.48 -15.24 -5.37
CA TRP A 152 -6.84 -15.06 -4.90
C TRP A 152 -7.89 -15.60 -5.88
N ALA A 153 -7.81 -15.21 -7.16
CA ALA A 153 -8.76 -15.69 -8.18
C ALA A 153 -8.78 -17.22 -8.27
N ARG A 154 -7.62 -17.86 -8.12
CA ARG A 154 -7.48 -19.32 -8.11
C ARG A 154 -8.14 -19.95 -6.87
N ALA A 155 -7.83 -19.47 -5.67
CA ALA A 155 -8.33 -20.03 -4.42
C ALA A 155 -9.84 -19.80 -4.23
N TYR A 156 -10.33 -18.61 -4.60
CA TYR A 156 -11.76 -18.27 -4.55
C TYR A 156 -12.56 -19.07 -5.58
N GLY A 157 -12.01 -19.28 -6.78
CA GLY A 157 -12.62 -20.15 -7.78
C GLY A 157 -12.76 -21.60 -7.30
N ASP A 158 -11.72 -22.16 -6.67
CA ASP A 158 -11.74 -23.52 -6.11
C ASP A 158 -12.73 -23.66 -4.96
N LEU A 159 -12.82 -22.68 -4.06
CA LEU A 159 -13.80 -22.65 -2.97
C LEU A 159 -15.25 -22.68 -3.51
N ASN A 160 -15.56 -21.83 -4.49
CA ASN A 160 -16.89 -21.78 -5.09
C ASN A 160 -17.25 -23.06 -5.84
N ALA A 161 -16.28 -23.65 -6.56
CA ALA A 161 -16.48 -24.94 -7.23
C ALA A 161 -16.85 -26.05 -6.23
N LYS A 162 -16.19 -26.09 -5.07
CA LYS A 162 -16.46 -27.06 -3.99
C LYS A 162 -17.82 -26.81 -3.32
N LEU A 163 -18.17 -25.55 -3.05
CA LEU A 163 -19.48 -25.18 -2.50
C LEU A 163 -20.61 -25.59 -3.45
N TYR A 164 -20.45 -25.32 -4.75
CA TYR A 164 -21.41 -25.72 -5.77
C TYR A 164 -21.56 -27.25 -5.86
N ALA A 165 -20.45 -27.99 -5.88
CA ALA A 165 -20.47 -29.45 -5.91
C ALA A 165 -21.16 -30.04 -4.66
N SER A 166 -20.87 -29.50 -3.48
CA SER A 166 -21.50 -29.90 -2.22
C SER A 166 -23.00 -29.58 -2.17
N ALA A 167 -23.39 -28.39 -2.66
CA ALA A 167 -24.78 -27.97 -2.71
C ALA A 167 -25.62 -28.83 -3.65
N LYS A 168 -25.06 -29.17 -4.82
CA LYS A 168 -25.67 -30.07 -5.80
C LYS A 168 -25.84 -31.50 -5.25
N ALA A 169 -24.87 -32.00 -4.49
CA ALA A 169 -24.94 -33.34 -3.89
C ALA A 169 -26.02 -33.47 -2.79
N ARG A 170 -26.35 -32.37 -2.11
CA ARG A 170 -27.34 -32.34 -1.01
C ARG A 170 -28.72 -31.79 -1.41
N ASN A 171 -28.90 -31.50 -2.70
CA ASN A 171 -30.17 -31.05 -3.31
C ASN A 171 -30.80 -29.83 -2.61
N PHE A 172 -29.97 -28.85 -2.22
CA PHE A 172 -30.46 -27.63 -1.59
C PHE A 172 -31.18 -26.73 -2.60
N LYS A 173 -32.33 -26.18 -2.19
CA LYS A 173 -33.19 -25.32 -3.04
C LYS A 173 -32.66 -23.89 -3.21
N TYR A 174 -31.75 -23.47 -2.33
CA TYR A 174 -31.10 -22.16 -2.32
C TYR A 174 -29.62 -22.31 -1.95
N VAL A 175 -28.78 -21.43 -2.49
CA VAL A 175 -27.34 -21.36 -2.17
C VAL A 175 -27.03 -19.93 -1.74
N ALA A 176 -26.33 -19.77 -0.61
CA ALA A 176 -25.83 -18.48 -0.16
C ALA A 176 -24.44 -18.24 -0.75
N GLU A 177 -24.26 -17.13 -1.48
CA GLU A 177 -22.96 -16.64 -1.91
C GLU A 177 -22.39 -15.75 -0.80
N LEU A 178 -21.22 -16.13 -0.28
CA LEU A 178 -20.59 -15.41 0.83
C LEU A 178 -19.65 -14.34 0.29
N ASP A 179 -19.86 -13.09 0.71
CA ASP A 179 -18.93 -11.98 0.49
C ASP A 179 -17.61 -12.17 1.29
N ILE A 180 -16.54 -11.51 0.84
CA ILE A 180 -15.15 -11.61 1.29
C ILE A 180 -15.00 -11.42 2.80
N ALA A 181 -15.86 -10.60 3.42
CA ALA A 181 -15.87 -10.38 4.86
C ALA A 181 -16.15 -11.68 5.64
N ASN A 182 -17.05 -12.53 5.14
CA ASN A 182 -17.38 -13.80 5.77
C ASN A 182 -16.23 -14.83 5.66
N TYR A 183 -15.37 -14.75 4.64
CA TYR A 183 -14.23 -15.67 4.53
C TYR A 183 -13.21 -15.44 5.65
N TYR A 184 -12.91 -14.18 5.97
CA TYR A 184 -12.03 -13.84 7.09
C TYR A 184 -12.63 -14.20 8.45
N ASP A 185 -13.95 -14.09 8.61
CA ASP A 185 -14.66 -14.52 9.83
C ASP A 185 -14.77 -16.06 9.95
N SER A 186 -14.66 -16.79 8.84
CA SER A 186 -14.74 -18.25 8.80
C SER A 186 -13.39 -18.95 9.06
N ILE A 187 -12.28 -18.22 8.97
CA ILE A 187 -10.98 -18.76 9.30
C ILE A 187 -10.89 -18.84 10.84
N ARG A 188 -10.83 -20.07 11.33
CA ARG A 188 -10.44 -20.42 12.71
C ARG A 188 -9.00 -19.92 12.97
N LEU A 189 -8.89 -18.64 13.35
CA LEU A 189 -7.60 -17.96 13.60
C LEU A 189 -6.78 -18.69 14.67
N ASP A 190 -7.45 -19.31 15.64
CA ASP A 190 -6.88 -20.22 16.65
C ASP A 190 -6.01 -21.33 16.03
N ILE A 191 -6.50 -21.97 14.96
CA ILE A 191 -5.78 -23.04 14.27
C ILE A 191 -4.61 -22.46 13.46
N LEU A 192 -4.82 -21.29 12.86
CA LEU A 192 -3.79 -20.61 12.07
C LEU A 192 -2.62 -20.16 12.95
N GLU A 193 -2.92 -19.64 14.14
CA GLU A 193 -1.94 -19.23 15.16
C GLU A 193 -1.19 -20.42 15.75
N MET A 194 -1.89 -21.52 16.08
CA MET A 194 -1.25 -22.77 16.52
C MET A 194 -0.28 -23.35 15.50
N ARG A 195 -0.60 -23.27 14.20
CA ARG A 195 0.29 -23.76 13.14
C ARG A 195 1.47 -22.83 12.87
N LYS A 196 1.33 -21.54 13.16
CA LYS A 196 2.41 -20.55 13.04
C LYS A 196 3.42 -20.64 14.19
N TYR A 197 2.97 -21.09 15.37
CA TYR A 197 3.78 -21.21 16.58
C TYR A 197 3.61 -22.60 17.22
N PRO A 198 4.23 -23.66 16.65
CA PRO A 198 4.04 -25.03 17.14
C PRO A 198 4.61 -25.29 18.54
N ASN A 199 5.39 -24.35 19.12
CA ASN A 199 5.93 -24.45 20.47
C ASN A 199 5.39 -23.29 21.32
N GLY A 200 4.46 -23.61 22.22
CA GLY A 200 3.63 -22.66 22.95
C GLY A 200 4.39 -21.70 23.85
N LEU A 201 4.60 -20.47 23.37
CA LEU A 201 4.88 -19.32 24.21
C LEU A 201 3.62 -18.45 24.26
N SER A 202 2.79 -18.68 25.28
CA SER A 202 1.72 -17.76 25.65
C SER A 202 2.36 -16.50 26.20
N TYR A 203 2.21 -15.37 25.52
CA TYR A 203 2.42 -14.07 26.16
C TYR A 203 1.10 -13.59 26.73
N SER A 204 1.01 -13.60 28.06
CA SER A 204 -0.04 -12.92 28.82
C SER A 204 0.04 -11.42 28.53
N THR A 205 -1.08 -10.87 28.10
CA THR A 205 -1.27 -9.48 27.70
C THR A 205 -1.40 -8.58 28.93
N PHE A 206 -0.69 -7.45 28.91
CA PHE A 206 -1.12 -6.18 29.52
C PHE A 206 -1.21 -5.14 28.39
#